data_AF-T0ZRX5-F1
#
_entry.id   AF-T0ZRX5-F1
#
_cell.length_a   1.000
_cell.length_b   1.000
_cell.length_c   1.000
_cell.angle_alpha   90.00
_cell.angle_beta   90.00
_cell.angle_gamma   90.00
#
_symmetry.space_group_name_H-M   'P 1'
#
loop_
_entity.id
_entity.type
_entity.pdbx_description
1 polymer ?
#
loop_
_entity_poly.entity_id
_entity_poly.type
_entity_poly.pdbx_seq_one_letter_code
_entity_poly.pdbx_strand_id
1 'polypeptide(L)' 'GSLLASVFRLQEDNSPTYLVYNYKRGRFYPFRPRGSADRDESREIQLSTLLRKALPIEEDLERWYPLWDCPV' A
#
# COMPACT_ATOMS: atom_id res chain seq x y z
N GLY A 1 -7.09 -12.58 17.75
CA GLY A 1 -6.05 -12.09 16.82
C GLY A 1 -6.27 -10.61 16.61
N SER A 2 -5.23 -9.78 16.72
CA SER A 2 -5.34 -8.34 16.46
C SER A 2 -5.32 -8.08 14.94
N LEU A 3 -6.23 -7.25 14.43
CA LEU A 3 -6.14 -6.76 13.05
C LEU A 3 -4.90 -5.85 12.95
N LEU A 4 -3.97 -6.20 12.06
CA LEU A 4 -2.74 -5.42 11.85
C LEU A 4 -2.90 -4.40 10.73
N ALA A 5 -3.68 -4.73 9.70
CA ALA A 5 -3.99 -3.83 8.58
C ALA A 5 -5.32 -4.18 7.90
N SER A 6 -5.88 -3.22 7.15
CA SER A 6 -6.87 -3.47 6.09
C SER A 6 -6.23 -3.26 4.73
N VAL A 7 -6.66 -4.02 3.73
CA VAL A 7 -6.15 -3.96 2.36
C VAL A 7 -7.31 -3.70 1.42
N PHE A 8 -7.18 -2.67 0.58
CA PHE A 8 -8.16 -2.32 -0.43
C PHE A 8 -7.52 -2.44 -1.80
N ARG A 9 -8.12 -3.21 -2.71
CA ARG A 9 -7.65 -3.27 -4.09
C ARG A 9 -8.13 -2.05 -4.86
N LEU A 10 -7.20 -1.29 -5.43
CA LEU A 10 -7.50 -0.20 -6.35
C LEU A 10 -7.74 -0.76 -7.75
N GLN A 11 -8.71 -0.18 -8.47
CA GLN A 11 -8.89 -0.44 -9.89
C GLN A 11 -7.90 0.42 -10.68
N GLU A 12 -6.75 -0.18 -11.02
CA GLU A 12 -5.79 0.33 -11.98
C GLU A 12 -5.58 -0.69 -13.10
N ASP A 13 -5.20 -0.21 -14.28
CA ASP A 13 -4.96 -1.05 -15.45
C ASP A 13 -3.69 -1.92 -15.29
N ASN A 14 -3.72 -3.10 -15.90
CA ASN A 14 -2.60 -4.04 -16.11
C ASN A 14 -1.87 -4.63 -14.89
N SER A 15 -2.02 -4.12 -13.67
CA SER A 15 -1.42 -4.73 -12.47
C SER A 15 -2.18 -4.39 -11.19
N PRO A 16 -2.26 -5.32 -10.22
CA PRO A 16 -2.93 -5.05 -8.97
C PRO A 16 -2.17 -3.99 -8.16
N THR A 17 -2.88 -2.95 -7.75
CA THR A 17 -2.41 -1.97 -6.76
C THR A 17 -3.28 -2.10 -5.52
N TYR A 18 -2.65 -2.12 -4.36
CA TYR A 18 -3.31 -2.19 -3.07
C TYR A 18 -3.09 -0.89 -2.30
N LEU A 19 -4.10 -0.49 -1.55
CA LEU A 19 -4.01 0.56 -0.55
C LEU A 19 -4.12 -0.10 0.82
N VAL A 20 -3.07 0.03 1.63
CA VAL A 20 -2.95 -0.63 2.92
C VAL A 20 -3.18 0.38 4.03
N TYR A 21 -4.10 0.09 4.94
CA TYR A 21 -4.32 0.89 6.16
C TYR A 21 -3.69 0.19 7.36
N ASN A 22 -2.71 0.82 8.00
CA ASN A 22 -2.05 0.29 9.19
C ASN A 22 -2.75 0.80 10.46
N TYR A 23 -3.41 -0.09 11.20
CA TYR A 23 -4.16 0.27 12.40
C TYR A 23 -3.28 0.80 13.54
N LYS A 24 -2.02 0.35 13.64
CA LYS A 24 -1.11 0.82 14.70
C LYS A 24 -0.70 2.27 14.53
N ARG A 25 -0.69 2.76 13.28
CA ARG A 25 -0.22 4.11 12.93
C ARG A 25 -1.35 5.04 12.50
N GLY A 26 -2.50 4.49 12.12
CA GLY A 26 -3.60 5.26 11.55
C GLY A 26 -3.24 5.88 10.20
N ARG A 27 -2.40 5.20 9.42
CA ARG A 27 -1.85 5.71 8.15
C ARG A 27 -2.08 4.74 6.99
N PHE A 28 -2.14 5.31 5.80
CA PHE A 28 -2.26 4.58 4.54
C PHE A 28 -0.93 4.54 3.78
N TYR A 29 -0.68 3.47 3.04
CA TYR A 29 0.35 3.46 2.00
C TYR A 29 -0.08 2.60 0.80
N PRO A 30 0.26 3.03 -0.42
CA PRO A 30 0.08 2.19 -1.60
C PRO A 30 1.13 1.08 -1.62
N PHE A 31 0.74 -0.09 -2.11
CA PHE A 31 1.60 -1.24 -2.35
C PHE A 31 1.25 -1.84 -3.71
N ARG A 32 2.22 -1.91 -4.61
CA ARG A 32 2.03 -2.38 -5.98
C ARG A 32 3.02 -3.51 -6.29
N PRO A 33 2.63 -4.77 -6.07
CA PRO A 33 3.52 -5.89 -6.34
C PRO A 33 3.78 -6.05 -7.84
N ARG A 34 4.99 -6.51 -8.13
CA ARG A 34 5.50 -6.90 -9.43
C ARG A 34 6.03 -8.33 -9.31
N GLY A 35 5.27 -9.31 -9.79
CA GLY A 35 5.64 -10.71 -9.63
C GLY A 35 5.52 -11.20 -8.18
N SER A 36 6.44 -12.05 -7.72
CA SER A 36 6.33 -12.77 -6.45
C SER A 36 7.03 -12.12 -5.25
N ALA A 37 8.03 -11.26 -5.47
CA ALA A 37 8.84 -10.67 -4.39
C ALA A 37 9.48 -9.34 -4.80
N ASP A 38 8.83 -8.60 -5.69
CA ASP A 38 9.29 -7.29 -6.16
C ASP A 38 8.11 -6.31 -6.20
N ARG A 39 8.37 -5.00 -6.13
CA ARG A 39 7.33 -3.95 -6.12
C ARG A 39 7.70 -2.79 -7.02
N ASP A 40 6.68 -2.11 -7.55
CA ASP A 40 6.86 -0.89 -8.31
C ASP A 40 6.90 0.33 -7.38
N GLU A 41 8.03 0.53 -6.69
CA GLU A 41 8.21 1.62 -5.72
C GLU A 41 7.97 3.00 -6.34
N SER A 42 8.35 3.19 -7.61
CA SER A 42 8.13 4.45 -8.32
C SER A 42 6.65 4.77 -8.43
N ARG A 43 5.83 3.78 -8.79
CA ARG A 43 4.37 3.96 -8.86
C ARG A 43 3.75 4.15 -7.48
N GLU A 44 4.22 3.43 -6.46
CA GLU A 44 3.75 3.60 -5.09
C GLU A 44 4.01 5.04 -4.59
N ILE A 45 5.21 5.59 -4.80
CA ILE A 45 5.53 6.97 -4.42
C ILE A 45 4.62 7.96 -5.16
N GLN A 46 4.43 7.80 -6.48
CA GLN A 46 3.53 8.67 -7.25
C GLN A 46 2.10 8.65 -6.70
N LEU A 47 1.55 7.46 -6.44
CA LEU A 47 0.22 7.30 -5.86
C LEU A 47 0.13 7.95 -4.48
N SER A 48 1.17 7.80 -3.65
CA SER A 48 1.22 8.40 -2.32
C SER A 48 1.10 9.93 -2.39
N THR A 49 1.75 10.58 -3.35
CA THR A 49 1.65 12.03 -3.57
C THR A 49 0.24 12.45 -3.97
N LEU A 50 -0.41 11.69 -4.85
CA LEU A 50 -1.78 11.96 -5.29
C LEU A 50 -2.78 11.79 -4.14
N LEU A 51 -2.66 10.71 -3.37
CA LEU A 51 -3.58 10.34 -2.29
C LEU A 51 -3.41 11.20 -1.03
N ARG A 52 -2.22 11.77 -0.78
CA ARG A 52 -1.92 12.58 0.41
C ARG A 52 -2.85 13.80 0.56
N LYS A 53 -3.52 14.24 -0.51
CA LYS A 53 -4.53 15.31 -0.47
C LYS A 53 -5.83 14.90 0.25
N ALA A 54 -6.13 13.60 0.30
CA ALA A 54 -7.39 13.07 0.83
C ALA A 54 -7.21 12.11 2.01
N LEU A 55 -6.06 11.44 2.11
CA LEU A 55 -5.80 10.41 3.11
C LEU A 55 -4.53 10.71 3.92
N PRO A 56 -4.47 10.29 5.20
CA PRO A 56 -3.26 10.39 6.00
C PRO A 56 -2.26 9.31 5.53
N ILE A 57 -1.44 9.66 4.55
CA ILE A 57 -0.41 8.78 4.01
C ILE A 57 0.77 8.65 4.98
N GLU A 58 1.37 7.46 5.04
CA GLU A 58 2.60 7.19 5.78
C GLU A 58 3.81 7.82 5.07
N GLU A 59 4.59 8.60 5.82
CA GLU A 59 5.74 9.34 5.26
C GLU A 59 7.03 8.54 5.34
N ASP A 60 7.12 7.63 6.31
CA ASP A 60 8.27 6.74 6.50
C ASP A 60 8.14 5.49 5.62
N LEU A 61 8.93 5.43 4.54
CA LEU A 61 8.96 4.30 3.60
C LEU A 61 9.38 2.99 4.26
N GLU A 62 10.14 3.01 5.37
CA GLU A 62 10.50 1.79 6.11
C GLU A 62 9.27 1.15 6.79
N ARG A 63 8.14 1.88 6.86
CA ARG A 63 6.86 1.39 7.38
C ARG A 63 5.90 0.91 6.31
N TRP A 64 6.34 0.90 5.06
CA TRP A 64 5.61 0.32 3.95
C TRP A 64 5.97 -1.16 3.86
N TYR A 65 5.26 -1.95 4.66
CA TYR A 65 5.48 -3.38 4.74
C TYR A 65 4.97 -4.05 3.48
N PRO A 66 5.80 -4.83 2.76
CA PRO A 66 5.32 -5.55 1.60
C PRO A 66 4.33 -6.64 1.99
N LEU A 67 3.30 -6.82 1.16
CA LEU A 67 2.24 -7.80 1.37
C LEU A 67 2.34 -8.95 0.34
N TRP A 68 3.47 -9.65 0.31
CA TRP A 68 3.73 -10.72 -0.68
C TRP A 68 2.74 -11.89 -0.59
N ASP A 69 2.47 -12.36 0.63
CA ASP A 69 1.64 -13.54 0.88
C ASP A 69 0.23 -13.19 1.42
N CYS A 70 -0.23 -11.96 1.22
CA CYS A 70 -1.53 -11.57 1.75
C CYS A 70 -2.64 -12.24 0.92
N PRO A 71 -3.50 -13.09 1.52
CA PRO A 71 -4.67 -13.62 0.83
C PRO A 71 -5.68 -12.47 0.69
N VAL A 72 -5.70 -11.85 -0.49
CA VAL A 72 -6.62 -10.75 -0.85
C VAL A 72 -7.85 -11.27 -1.57
#